data_AF-A0A7W9FIX4-F1
#
_entry.id   AF-A0A7W9FIX4-F1
#
_cell.length_a   1.000
_cell.length_b   1.000
_cell.length_c   1.000
_cell.angle_alpha   90.00
_cell.angle_beta   90.00
_cell.angle_gamma   90.00
#
_symmetry.space_group_name_H-M   'P 1'
#
loop_
_entity.id
_entity.type
_entity.pdbx_description
1 polymer ?
#
loop_
_entity_poly.entity_id
_entity_poly.type
_entity_poly.pdbx_seq_one_letter_code
_entity_poly.pdbx_strand_id
1 'polypeptide(L)'
;MSDIFREVEDDLRREQLKSLWNRIGPFVLVAAVLIVVGTGGWRAWEWYSLKQAQAEGDRFVAALQLAEGGKTDEAITALQAVAADGKGGYPVLARFRIASEHAAAGKTEDAVAAFDAIAASGETPAVIQPLARLRAALLLVDSIDLAAMKARIEPLAATGAPWRHSAREILGLSAWRAGDYAAARGYFDEIAQDPEAPQMMRQRVALMQELIRAKIGEAPAPAAS
;
A
#
# COMPACT_ATOMS: atom_id res chain seq x y z
N MET A 1 -3.32 73.45 -31.45
CA MET A 1 -1.84 73.35 -31.56
C MET A 1 -1.30 72.31 -30.56
N SER A 2 -1.81 71.07 -30.62
CA SER A 2 -1.43 70.01 -29.67
C SER A 2 -1.27 68.64 -30.34
N ASP A 3 -1.62 68.49 -31.62
CA ASP A 3 -1.46 67.22 -32.35
C ASP A 3 -0.05 67.02 -32.88
N ILE A 4 0.60 68.04 -33.45
CA ILE A 4 1.95 67.92 -34.03
C ILE A 4 3.03 67.59 -32.96
N PHE A 5 2.87 68.09 -31.73
CA PHE A 5 3.80 67.78 -30.64
C PHE A 5 3.59 66.36 -30.08
N ARG A 6 2.36 65.82 -30.14
CA ARG A 6 2.11 64.41 -29.80
C ARG A 6 2.64 63.47 -30.88
N GLU A 7 2.51 63.85 -32.14
CA GLU A 7 2.94 63.05 -33.29
C GLU A 7 4.48 62.88 -33.33
N VAL A 8 5.23 63.93 -32.97
CA VAL A 8 6.70 63.88 -32.89
C VAL A 8 7.21 63.15 -31.63
N GLU A 9 6.54 63.32 -30.49
CA GLU A 9 6.85 62.56 -29.26
C GLU A 9 6.55 61.06 -29.43
N ASP A 10 5.49 60.73 -30.18
CA ASP A 10 5.10 59.35 -30.50
C ASP A 10 6.12 58.67 -31.42
N ASP A 11 6.71 59.38 -32.38
CA ASP A 11 7.77 58.84 -33.23
C ASP A 11 9.08 58.59 -32.46
N LEU A 12 9.50 59.52 -31.58
CA LEU A 12 10.67 59.33 -30.72
C LEU A 12 10.49 58.17 -29.71
N ARG A 13 9.29 58.04 -29.13
CA ARG A 13 8.95 56.89 -28.27
C ARG A 13 8.95 55.58 -29.05
N ARG A 14 8.40 55.56 -30.27
CA ARG A 14 8.45 54.40 -31.16
C ARG A 14 9.88 53.99 -31.46
N GLU A 15 10.77 54.94 -31.72
CA GLU A 15 12.16 54.68 -32.08
C GLU A 15 12.97 54.14 -30.89
N GLN A 16 12.76 54.67 -29.68
CA GLN A 16 13.36 54.16 -28.45
C GLN A 16 12.85 52.75 -28.10
N LEU A 17 11.55 52.50 -28.24
CA LEU A 17 10.97 51.16 -28.07
C LEU A 17 11.51 50.17 -29.10
N LYS A 18 11.70 50.60 -30.36
CA LYS A 18 12.31 49.78 -31.42
C LYS A 18 13.77 49.44 -31.12
N SER A 19 14.55 50.42 -30.66
CA SER A 19 15.95 50.24 -30.29
C SER A 19 16.11 49.26 -29.12
N LEU A 20 15.27 49.40 -28.09
CA LEU A 20 15.23 48.47 -26.95
C LEU A 20 14.84 47.05 -27.41
N TRP A 21 13.82 46.94 -28.27
CA TRP A 21 13.38 45.66 -28.80
C TRP A 21 14.43 44.99 -29.69
N ASN A 22 15.16 45.73 -30.53
CA ASN A 22 16.24 45.17 -31.33
C ASN A 22 17.39 44.62 -30.48
N ARG A 23 17.62 45.18 -29.29
CA ARG A 23 18.67 44.75 -28.37
C ARG A 23 18.26 43.60 -27.46
N ILE A 24 17.03 43.61 -26.93
CA ILE A 24 16.55 42.64 -25.91
C ILE A 24 15.62 41.58 -26.53
N GLY A 25 14.93 41.90 -27.61
CA GLY A 25 13.98 41.04 -28.31
C GLY A 25 14.53 39.66 -28.68
N PRO A 26 15.78 39.51 -29.18
CA PRO A 26 16.37 38.20 -29.42
C PRO A 26 16.48 37.35 -28.14
N PHE A 27 16.86 37.96 -27.01
CA PHE A 27 16.96 37.26 -25.72
C PHE A 27 15.59 36.84 -25.19
N VAL A 28 14.58 37.71 -25.33
CA VAL A 28 13.19 37.39 -24.97
C VAL A 28 12.67 36.24 -25.82
N LEU A 29 12.99 36.24 -27.12
CA LEU A 29 12.60 35.16 -28.05
C LEU A 29 13.25 33.82 -27.65
N VAL A 30 14.55 33.82 -27.36
CA VAL A 30 15.28 32.61 -26.91
C VAL A 30 14.72 32.10 -25.58
N ALA A 31 14.45 32.99 -24.62
CA ALA A 31 13.84 32.61 -23.35
C ALA A 31 12.45 32.01 -23.53
N ALA A 32 11.61 32.61 -24.38
CA ALA A 32 10.28 32.08 -24.71
C ALA A 32 10.37 30.69 -25.35
N VAL A 33 11.29 30.48 -26.30
CA VAL A 33 11.52 29.17 -26.93
C VAL A 33 11.98 28.14 -25.91
N LEU A 34 12.91 28.49 -25.01
CA LEU A 34 13.37 27.59 -23.95
C LEU A 34 12.24 27.17 -23.02
N ILE A 35 11.36 28.09 -22.63
CA ILE A 35 10.18 27.78 -21.81
C ILE A 35 9.26 26.81 -22.55
N VAL A 36 8.96 27.06 -23.83
CA VAL A 36 8.09 26.19 -24.64
C VAL A 36 8.68 24.79 -24.79
N VAL A 37 9.98 24.69 -25.10
CA VAL A 37 10.68 23.41 -25.25
C VAL A 37 10.77 22.67 -23.91
N GLY A 38 11.10 23.35 -22.82
CA GLY A 38 11.16 22.77 -21.48
C GLY A 38 9.80 22.23 -21.02
N THR A 39 8.74 23.02 -21.20
CA THR A 39 7.39 22.63 -20.84
C THR A 39 6.86 21.52 -21.74
N GLY A 40 7.13 21.58 -23.05
CA GLY A 40 6.77 20.55 -24.01
C GLY A 40 7.48 19.23 -23.74
N GLY A 41 8.78 19.26 -23.42
CA GLY A 41 9.57 18.10 -23.04
C GLY A 41 9.05 17.45 -21.76
N TRP A 42 8.76 18.24 -20.72
CA TRP A 42 8.17 17.72 -19.49
C TRP A 42 6.78 17.12 -19.75
N ARG A 43 5.91 17.80 -20.51
CA ARG A 43 4.57 17.28 -20.80
C ARG A 43 4.59 16.01 -21.63
N ALA A 44 5.51 15.88 -22.58
CA ALA A 44 5.72 14.67 -23.36
C ALA A 44 6.20 13.51 -22.49
N TRP A 45 7.11 13.77 -21.55
CA TRP A 45 7.55 12.78 -20.56
C TRP A 45 6.36 12.31 -19.70
N GLU A 46 5.58 13.24 -19.15
CA GLU A 46 4.40 12.96 -18.33
C GLU A 46 3.41 12.05 -19.07
N TRP A 47 3.11 12.37 -20.34
CA TRP A 47 2.19 11.59 -21.18
C TRP A 47 2.72 10.18 -21.47
N TYR A 48 4.03 10.05 -21.73
CA TYR A 48 4.65 8.76 -21.98
C TYR A 48 4.65 7.87 -20.72
N SER A 49 4.98 8.44 -19.56
CA SER A 49 4.88 7.77 -18.25
C SER A 49 3.45 7.32 -17.96
N LEU A 50 2.46 8.16 -18.26
CA LEU A 50 1.04 7.85 -18.02
C LEU A 50 0.56 6.69 -18.91
N LYS A 51 0.96 6.68 -20.20
CA LYS A 51 0.65 5.57 -21.11
C LYS A 51 1.27 4.25 -20.68
N GLN A 52 2.51 4.26 -20.18
CA GLN A 52 3.14 3.04 -19.64
C GLN A 52 2.43 2.56 -18.37
N ALA A 53 2.09 3.48 -17.46
CA ALA A 53 1.36 3.14 -16.24
C ALA A 53 -0.03 2.56 -16.53
N GLN A 54 -0.71 3.04 -17.58
CA GLN A 54 -1.96 2.46 -18.08
C GLN A 54 -1.76 1.03 -18.60
N ALA A 55 -0.73 0.80 -19.43
CA ALA A 55 -0.46 -0.53 -19.97
C ALA A 55 -0.16 -1.57 -18.87
N GLU A 56 0.61 -1.21 -17.84
CA GLU A 56 0.88 -2.10 -16.70
C GLU A 56 -0.37 -2.35 -15.84
N GLY A 57 -1.19 -1.30 -15.64
CA GLY A 57 -2.49 -1.44 -14.99
C GLY A 57 -3.43 -2.38 -15.74
N ASP A 58 -3.50 -2.26 -17.07
CA ASP A 58 -4.32 -3.12 -17.93
C ASP A 58 -3.86 -4.58 -17.85
N ARG A 59 -2.55 -4.85 -17.88
CA ARG A 59 -1.98 -6.20 -17.71
C ARG A 59 -2.35 -6.79 -16.36
N PHE A 60 -2.21 -6.01 -15.29
CA PHE A 60 -2.59 -6.44 -13.95
C PHE A 60 -4.09 -6.75 -13.87
N VAL A 61 -4.95 -5.84 -14.31
CA VAL A 61 -6.42 -6.03 -14.31
C VAL A 61 -6.83 -7.23 -15.16
N ALA A 62 -6.23 -7.43 -16.33
CA ALA A 62 -6.50 -8.62 -17.15
C ALA A 62 -6.13 -9.91 -16.41
N ALA A 63 -5.03 -9.93 -15.67
CA ALA A 63 -4.65 -11.07 -14.85
C ALA A 63 -5.65 -11.30 -13.69
N LEU A 64 -6.19 -10.23 -13.10
CA LEU A 64 -7.24 -10.33 -12.08
C LEU A 64 -8.53 -10.93 -12.64
N GLN A 65 -8.93 -10.54 -13.85
CA GLN A 65 -10.10 -11.10 -14.53
C GLN A 65 -9.94 -12.60 -14.83
N LEU A 66 -8.72 -13.06 -15.15
CA LEU A 66 -8.43 -14.49 -15.28
C LEU A 66 -8.67 -15.23 -13.95
N ALA A 67 -8.20 -14.67 -12.84
CA ALA A 67 -8.40 -15.25 -11.51
C ALA A 67 -9.89 -15.30 -11.14
N GLU A 68 -10.63 -14.21 -11.38
CA GLU A 68 -12.09 -14.15 -11.15
C GLU A 68 -12.87 -15.13 -12.03
N GLY A 69 -12.37 -15.39 -13.24
CA GLY A 69 -12.90 -16.41 -14.14
C GLY A 69 -12.53 -17.85 -13.78
N GLY A 70 -11.86 -18.09 -12.64
CA GLY A 70 -11.45 -19.43 -12.19
C GLY A 70 -10.21 -19.99 -12.90
N LYS A 71 -9.51 -19.18 -13.71
CA LYS A 71 -8.31 -19.57 -14.45
C LYS A 71 -7.05 -19.25 -13.66
N THR A 72 -6.93 -19.84 -12.47
CA THR A 72 -5.89 -19.51 -11.50
C THR A 72 -4.47 -19.62 -12.06
N ASP A 73 -4.15 -20.67 -12.83
CA ASP A 73 -2.80 -20.87 -13.37
C ASP A 73 -2.44 -19.85 -14.47
N GLU A 74 -3.40 -19.52 -15.34
CA GLU A 74 -3.26 -18.46 -16.35
C GLU A 74 -3.06 -17.10 -15.66
N ALA A 75 -3.84 -16.83 -14.61
CA ALA A 75 -3.73 -15.61 -13.81
C ALA A 75 -2.36 -15.49 -13.13
N ILE A 76 -1.87 -16.56 -12.50
CA ILE A 76 -0.55 -16.59 -11.85
C ILE A 76 0.55 -16.32 -12.90
N THR A 77 0.48 -16.93 -14.07
CA THR A 77 1.46 -16.71 -15.14
C THR A 77 1.45 -15.25 -15.63
N ALA A 78 0.27 -14.67 -15.84
CA ALA A 78 0.14 -13.26 -16.22
C ALA A 78 0.66 -12.31 -15.13
N LEU A 79 0.37 -12.61 -13.85
CA LEU A 79 0.90 -11.83 -12.72
C LEU A 79 2.41 -11.99 -12.57
N GLN A 80 2.99 -13.15 -12.85
CA GLN A 80 4.44 -13.36 -12.81
C GLN A 80 5.15 -12.47 -13.82
N ALA A 81 4.57 -12.27 -15.00
CA ALA A 81 5.09 -11.32 -15.97
C ALA A 81 5.11 -9.90 -15.38
N VAL A 82 3.99 -9.42 -14.82
CA VAL A 82 3.90 -8.11 -14.15
C VAL A 82 4.88 -7.99 -12.97
N ALA A 83 5.09 -9.08 -12.22
CA ALA A 83 6.05 -9.13 -11.11
C ALA A 83 7.51 -9.03 -11.55
N ALA A 84 7.82 -9.41 -12.79
CA ALA A 84 9.16 -9.43 -13.35
C ALA A 84 9.51 -8.13 -14.10
N ASP A 85 8.60 -7.62 -14.93
CA ASP A 85 8.88 -6.50 -15.84
C ASP A 85 8.10 -5.20 -15.54
N GLY A 86 7.11 -5.28 -14.64
CA GLY A 86 6.20 -4.19 -14.31
C GLY A 86 6.91 -2.98 -13.68
N LYS A 87 6.20 -1.85 -13.68
CA LYS A 87 6.73 -0.55 -13.21
C LYS A 87 6.01 -0.06 -11.97
N GLY A 88 6.66 0.82 -11.20
CA GLY A 88 6.08 1.40 -9.99
C GLY A 88 5.75 0.34 -8.93
N GLY A 89 4.56 0.44 -8.33
CA GLY A 89 4.10 -0.49 -7.28
C GLY A 89 3.54 -1.82 -7.79
N TYR A 90 3.32 -1.97 -9.11
CA TYR A 90 2.68 -3.16 -9.68
C TYR A 90 3.43 -4.46 -9.44
N PRO A 91 4.78 -4.54 -9.48
CA PRO A 91 5.48 -5.79 -9.20
C PRO A 91 5.19 -6.34 -7.80
N VAL A 92 5.15 -5.47 -6.79
CA VAL A 92 4.83 -5.86 -5.40
C VAL A 92 3.37 -6.30 -5.31
N LEU A 93 2.44 -5.54 -5.92
CA LEU A 93 1.01 -5.90 -5.95
C LEU A 93 0.78 -7.26 -6.65
N ALA A 94 1.48 -7.52 -7.75
CA ALA A 94 1.42 -8.77 -8.47
C ALA A 94 1.90 -9.94 -7.61
N ARG A 95 3.02 -9.79 -6.88
CA ARG A 95 3.51 -10.81 -5.93
C ARG A 95 2.49 -11.09 -4.82
N PHE A 96 1.88 -10.06 -4.23
CA PHE A 96 0.81 -10.21 -3.24
C PHE A 96 -0.40 -10.96 -3.81
N ARG A 97 -0.77 -10.65 -5.06
CA ARG A 97 -1.88 -11.31 -5.74
C ARG A 97 -1.56 -12.77 -6.02
N ILE A 98 -0.37 -13.10 -6.55
CA ILE A 98 0.09 -14.48 -6.75
C ILE A 98 -0.01 -15.26 -5.43
N ALA A 99 0.54 -14.75 -4.33
CA ALA A 99 0.47 -15.41 -3.03
C ALA A 99 -0.99 -15.66 -2.58
N SER A 100 -1.89 -14.70 -2.86
CA SER A 100 -3.32 -14.86 -2.57
C SER A 100 -4.01 -15.88 -3.47
N GLU A 101 -3.60 -16.00 -4.74
CA GLU A 101 -4.09 -17.04 -5.66
C GLU A 101 -3.65 -18.44 -5.23
N HIS A 102 -2.40 -18.61 -4.76
CA HIS A 102 -1.98 -19.87 -4.15
C HIS A 102 -2.85 -20.21 -2.93
N ALA A 103 -3.16 -19.24 -2.08
CA ALA A 103 -4.02 -19.45 -0.91
C ALA A 103 -5.46 -19.83 -1.31
N ALA A 104 -6.03 -19.14 -2.31
CA ALA A 104 -7.37 -19.42 -2.81
C ALA A 104 -7.48 -20.82 -3.44
N ALA A 105 -6.40 -21.30 -4.07
CA ALA A 105 -6.31 -22.65 -4.61
C ALA A 105 -6.02 -23.74 -3.55
N GLY A 106 -5.98 -23.39 -2.25
CA GLY A 106 -5.67 -24.33 -1.17
C GLY A 106 -4.19 -24.73 -1.08
N LYS A 107 -3.31 -24.08 -1.85
CA LYS A 107 -1.86 -24.31 -1.85
C LYS A 107 -1.21 -23.49 -0.73
N THR A 108 -1.53 -23.83 0.51
CA THR A 108 -1.13 -23.06 1.70
C THR A 108 0.38 -22.90 1.82
N GLU A 109 1.17 -23.96 1.57
CA GLU A 109 2.64 -23.90 1.65
C GLU A 109 3.22 -22.93 0.63
N ASP A 110 2.79 -22.99 -0.63
CA ASP A 110 3.22 -22.06 -1.67
C ASP A 110 2.83 -20.61 -1.32
N ALA A 111 1.62 -20.41 -0.80
CA ALA A 111 1.13 -19.09 -0.43
C ALA A 111 1.95 -18.48 0.71
N VAL A 112 2.25 -19.28 1.74
CA VAL A 112 3.11 -18.88 2.86
C VAL A 112 4.51 -18.55 2.36
N ALA A 113 5.11 -19.40 1.53
CA ALA A 113 6.43 -19.15 0.95
C ALA A 113 6.46 -17.85 0.13
N ALA A 114 5.42 -17.60 -0.67
CA ALA A 114 5.30 -16.38 -1.46
C ALA A 114 5.14 -15.12 -0.58
N PHE A 115 4.31 -15.16 0.46
CA PHE A 115 4.19 -14.05 1.42
C PHE A 115 5.48 -13.81 2.21
N ASP A 116 6.14 -14.87 2.67
CA ASP A 116 7.41 -14.77 3.40
C ASP A 116 8.51 -14.17 2.50
N ALA A 117 8.55 -14.52 1.21
CA ALA A 117 9.45 -13.90 0.23
C ALA A 117 9.19 -12.39 0.05
N ILE A 118 7.92 -11.98 0.00
CA ILE A 118 7.55 -10.56 -0.08
C ILE A 118 8.00 -9.81 1.19
N ALA A 119 7.81 -10.42 2.35
CA ALA A 119 8.19 -9.85 3.65
C ALA A 119 9.71 -9.73 3.87
N ALA A 120 10.50 -10.53 3.15
CA ALA A 120 11.97 -10.52 3.22
C ALA A 120 12.62 -9.68 2.10
N SER A 121 11.88 -9.34 1.04
CA SER A 121 12.42 -8.61 -0.10
C SER A 121 12.66 -7.14 0.21
N GLY A 122 13.87 -6.66 -0.08
CA GLY A 122 14.22 -5.24 -0.04
C GLY A 122 13.52 -4.39 -1.11
N GLU A 123 12.91 -5.02 -2.12
CA GLU A 123 12.09 -4.33 -3.13
C GLU A 123 10.69 -3.98 -2.60
N THR A 124 10.25 -4.66 -1.53
CA THR A 124 8.96 -4.36 -0.89
C THR A 124 9.15 -3.19 0.09
N PRO A 125 8.37 -2.11 -0.01
CA PRO A 125 8.43 -1.00 0.93
C PRO A 125 8.27 -1.48 2.38
N ALA A 126 9.11 -0.98 3.29
CA ALA A 126 9.14 -1.43 4.68
C ALA A 126 7.78 -1.31 5.40
N VAL A 127 6.95 -0.34 5.02
CA VAL A 127 5.59 -0.17 5.55
C VAL A 127 4.62 -1.28 5.14
N ILE A 128 4.91 -1.98 4.02
CA ILE A 128 4.08 -3.04 3.44
C ILE A 128 4.57 -4.44 3.86
N GLN A 129 5.87 -4.63 4.13
CA GLN A 129 6.41 -5.94 4.53
C GLN A 129 5.66 -6.60 5.71
N PRO A 130 5.24 -5.89 6.78
CA PRO A 130 4.44 -6.47 7.85
C PRO A 130 3.12 -7.07 7.41
N LEU A 131 2.48 -6.50 6.38
CA LEU A 131 1.23 -7.03 5.83
C LEU A 131 1.45 -8.43 5.24
N ALA A 132 2.55 -8.65 4.53
CA ALA A 132 2.89 -9.96 4.00
C ALA A 132 3.12 -10.98 5.13
N ARG A 133 3.85 -10.59 6.19
CA ARG A 133 4.03 -11.44 7.39
C ARG A 133 2.71 -11.81 8.05
N LEU A 134 1.78 -10.84 8.18
CA LEU A 134 0.45 -11.11 8.73
C LEU A 134 -0.38 -12.04 7.84
N ARG A 135 -0.29 -11.89 6.52
CA ARG A 135 -1.00 -12.76 5.58
C ARG A 135 -0.49 -14.20 5.66
N ALA A 136 0.83 -14.41 5.75
CA ALA A 136 1.42 -15.72 6.00
C ALA A 136 0.98 -16.29 7.37
N ALA A 137 1.04 -15.48 8.42
CA ALA A 137 0.64 -15.89 9.77
C ALA A 137 -0.84 -16.32 9.84
N LEU A 138 -1.74 -15.59 9.17
CA LEU A 138 -3.15 -15.95 9.12
C LEU A 138 -3.37 -17.30 8.42
N LEU A 139 -2.60 -17.62 7.37
CA LEU A 139 -2.67 -18.93 6.71
C LEU A 139 -2.16 -20.08 7.60
N LEU A 140 -1.31 -19.76 8.58
CA LEU A 140 -0.70 -20.73 9.49
C LEU A 140 -1.43 -20.84 10.83
N VAL A 141 -2.42 -19.99 11.11
CA VAL A 141 -3.06 -19.87 12.44
C VAL A 141 -3.64 -21.19 12.95
N ASP A 142 -4.10 -22.04 12.04
CA ASP A 142 -4.68 -23.35 12.36
C ASP A 142 -3.67 -24.52 12.29
N SER A 143 -2.42 -24.27 11.91
CA SER A 143 -1.43 -25.32 11.65
C SER A 143 -0.22 -25.28 12.58
N ILE A 144 0.30 -24.10 12.90
CA ILE A 144 1.48 -23.95 13.77
C ILE A 144 1.09 -23.76 15.23
N ASP A 145 2.03 -24.01 16.13
CA ASP A 145 1.85 -23.73 17.56
C ASP A 145 2.00 -22.24 17.89
N LEU A 146 1.54 -21.86 19.09
CA LEU A 146 1.60 -20.47 19.56
C LEU A 146 3.04 -19.93 19.65
N ALA A 147 4.03 -20.76 19.98
CA ALA A 147 5.42 -20.30 20.10
C ALA A 147 5.99 -19.92 18.73
N ALA A 148 5.76 -20.77 17.72
CA ALA A 148 6.11 -20.49 16.33
C ALA A 148 5.35 -19.28 15.79
N MET A 149 4.08 -19.09 16.17
CA MET A 149 3.32 -17.90 15.78
C MET A 149 3.90 -16.62 16.41
N LYS A 150 4.21 -16.64 17.71
CA LYS A 150 4.86 -15.51 18.40
C LYS A 150 6.17 -15.12 17.72
N ALA A 151 7.03 -16.10 17.43
CA ALA A 151 8.29 -15.86 16.73
C ALA A 151 8.11 -15.16 15.37
N ARG A 152 6.97 -15.37 14.68
CA ARG A 152 6.67 -14.76 13.39
C ARG A 152 6.14 -13.32 13.50
N ILE A 153 5.22 -13.04 14.43
CA ILE A 153 4.43 -11.80 14.41
C ILE A 153 4.36 -11.02 15.73
N GLU A 154 4.96 -11.49 16.82
CA GLU A 154 4.95 -10.78 18.11
C GLU A 154 5.49 -9.34 18.01
N PRO A 155 6.57 -9.04 17.26
CA PRO A 155 7.02 -7.65 17.08
C PRO A 155 5.97 -6.75 16.41
N LEU A 156 5.05 -7.32 15.62
CA LEU A 156 3.97 -6.58 14.98
C LEU A 156 2.83 -6.25 15.94
N ALA A 157 2.73 -6.96 17.07
CA ALA A 157 1.73 -6.76 18.12
C ALA A 157 2.11 -5.66 19.13
N ALA A 158 3.33 -5.13 19.05
CA ALA A 158 3.82 -4.10 19.94
C ALA A 158 2.95 -2.82 19.89
N THR A 159 2.84 -2.15 21.05
CA THR A 159 2.14 -0.86 21.14
C THR A 159 2.77 0.16 20.18
N GLY A 160 1.93 0.91 19.47
CA GLY A 160 2.35 1.86 18.44
C GLY A 160 2.69 1.24 17.08
N ALA A 161 2.76 -0.09 16.95
CA ALA A 161 2.90 -0.72 15.64
C ALA A 161 1.61 -0.52 14.80
N PRO A 162 1.72 -0.20 13.49
CA PRO A 162 0.54 0.04 12.64
C PRO A 162 -0.39 -1.17 12.53
N TRP A 163 0.16 -2.36 12.67
CA TRP A 163 -0.52 -3.63 12.45
C TRP A 163 -0.85 -4.38 13.75
N ARG A 164 -0.72 -3.71 14.91
CA ARG A 164 -0.80 -4.34 16.24
C ARG A 164 -2.10 -5.08 16.49
N HIS A 165 -3.22 -4.53 16.05
CA HIS A 165 -4.53 -5.11 16.32
C HIS A 165 -4.72 -6.43 15.57
N SER A 166 -4.33 -6.45 14.29
CA SER A 166 -4.36 -7.68 13.50
C SER A 166 -3.37 -8.74 14.03
N ALA A 167 -2.19 -8.32 14.46
CA ALA A 167 -1.20 -9.23 15.05
C ALA A 167 -1.68 -9.84 16.36
N ARG A 168 -2.20 -9.00 17.28
CA ARG A 168 -2.82 -9.44 18.54
C ARG A 168 -3.98 -10.39 18.29
N GLU A 169 -4.79 -10.13 17.29
CA GLU A 169 -5.92 -10.99 16.97
C GLU A 169 -5.46 -12.39 16.52
N ILE A 170 -4.47 -12.47 15.62
CA ILE A 170 -3.91 -13.76 15.18
C ILE A 170 -3.24 -14.50 16.36
N LEU A 171 -2.53 -13.80 17.23
CA LEU A 171 -1.93 -14.37 18.44
C LEU A 171 -3.00 -14.88 19.43
N GLY A 172 -4.09 -14.12 19.60
CA GLY A 172 -5.24 -14.50 20.42
C GLY A 172 -5.93 -15.75 19.89
N LEU A 173 -6.15 -15.83 18.57
CA LEU A 173 -6.70 -17.03 17.92
C LEU A 173 -5.77 -18.24 18.06
N SER A 174 -4.46 -18.04 17.92
CA SER A 174 -3.46 -19.10 18.10
C SER A 174 -3.42 -19.61 19.54
N ALA A 175 -3.53 -18.70 20.52
CA ALA A 175 -3.58 -19.05 21.94
C ALA A 175 -4.88 -19.78 22.31
N TRP A 176 -6.01 -19.35 21.75
CA TRP A 176 -7.29 -20.03 21.89
C TRP A 176 -7.20 -21.48 21.40
N ARG A 177 -6.65 -21.69 20.20
CA ARG A 177 -6.46 -23.02 19.61
C ARG A 177 -5.54 -23.89 20.46
N ALA A 178 -4.50 -23.31 21.06
CA ALA A 178 -3.59 -23.99 21.98
C ALA A 178 -4.23 -24.32 23.35
N GLY A 179 -5.47 -23.87 23.61
CA GLY A 179 -6.14 -24.03 24.90
C GLY A 179 -5.65 -23.08 26.00
N ASP A 180 -4.75 -22.15 25.66
CA ASP A 180 -4.28 -21.09 26.57
C ASP A 180 -5.26 -19.92 26.54
N TYR A 181 -6.42 -20.14 27.15
CA TYR A 181 -7.50 -19.15 27.20
C TYR A 181 -7.12 -17.88 27.97
N ALA A 182 -6.16 -17.97 28.89
CA ALA A 182 -5.64 -16.81 29.62
C ALA A 182 -4.82 -15.91 28.68
N ALA A 183 -3.89 -16.47 27.92
CA ALA A 183 -3.14 -15.71 26.92
C ALA A 183 -4.06 -15.19 25.79
N ALA A 184 -5.01 -16.01 25.34
CA ALA A 184 -5.99 -15.60 24.33
C ALA A 184 -6.79 -14.37 24.79
N ARG A 185 -7.29 -14.40 26.04
CA ARG A 185 -7.99 -13.28 26.63
C ARG A 185 -7.10 -12.04 26.73
N GLY A 186 -5.84 -12.18 27.14
CA GLY A 186 -4.91 -11.06 27.22
C GLY A 186 -4.78 -10.30 25.89
N TYR A 187 -4.56 -11.02 24.79
CA TYR A 187 -4.47 -10.39 23.46
C TYR A 187 -5.78 -9.71 23.03
N PHE A 188 -6.92 -10.33 23.33
CA PHE A 188 -8.23 -9.76 23.03
C PHE A 188 -8.56 -8.52 23.88
N ASP A 189 -8.21 -8.54 25.16
CA ASP A 189 -8.36 -7.39 26.07
C ASP A 189 -7.53 -6.19 25.56
N GLU A 190 -6.29 -6.42 25.09
CA GLU A 190 -5.45 -5.37 24.50
C GLU A 190 -6.09 -4.70 23.26
N ILE A 191 -6.84 -5.44 22.45
CA ILE A 191 -7.56 -4.87 21.30
C ILE A 191 -8.80 -4.11 21.77
N ALA A 192 -9.56 -4.69 22.71
CA ALA A 192 -10.81 -4.11 23.19
C ALA A 192 -10.59 -2.77 23.94
N GLN A 193 -9.47 -2.67 24.66
CA GLN A 193 -9.13 -1.49 25.48
C GLN A 193 -8.43 -0.38 24.68
N ASP A 194 -7.96 -0.67 23.46
CA ASP A 194 -7.29 0.33 22.65
C ASP A 194 -8.31 1.20 21.89
N PRO A 195 -8.34 2.53 22.11
CA PRO A 195 -9.31 3.42 21.47
C PRO A 195 -9.14 3.46 19.94
N GLU A 196 -7.93 3.23 19.43
CA GLU A 196 -7.64 3.24 17.99
C GLU A 196 -8.05 1.93 17.29
N ALA A 197 -8.54 0.92 18.02
CA ALA A 197 -9.02 -0.31 17.40
C ALA A 197 -10.23 -0.04 16.49
N PRO A 198 -10.30 -0.63 15.27
CA PRO A 198 -11.47 -0.51 14.42
C PRO A 198 -12.73 -1.10 15.07
N GLN A 199 -13.89 -0.47 14.88
CA GLN A 199 -15.15 -0.88 15.51
C GLN A 199 -15.51 -2.36 15.23
N MET A 200 -15.39 -2.78 13.97
CA MET A 200 -15.69 -4.17 13.58
C MET A 200 -14.78 -5.18 14.28
N MET A 201 -13.52 -4.81 14.52
CA MET A 201 -12.57 -5.67 15.23
C MET A 201 -12.93 -5.78 16.71
N ARG A 202 -13.28 -4.66 17.36
CA ARG A 202 -13.77 -4.69 18.75
C ARG A 202 -14.98 -5.59 18.93
N GLN A 203 -15.95 -5.53 18.00
CA GLN A 203 -17.13 -6.40 18.04
C GLN A 203 -16.75 -7.88 17.94
N ARG A 204 -15.86 -8.23 17.01
CA ARG A 204 -15.40 -9.61 16.83
C ARG A 204 -14.61 -10.13 18.04
N VAL A 205 -13.76 -9.28 18.62
CA VAL A 205 -12.98 -9.60 19.81
C VAL A 205 -13.87 -9.75 21.05
N ALA A 206 -14.92 -8.93 21.20
CA ALA A 206 -15.90 -9.08 22.27
C ALA A 206 -16.59 -10.45 22.23
N LEU A 207 -16.99 -10.92 21.04
CA LEU A 207 -17.53 -12.27 20.86
C LEU A 207 -16.54 -13.35 21.29
N MET A 208 -15.26 -13.20 20.93
CA MET A 208 -14.22 -14.15 21.35
C MET A 208 -14.02 -14.15 22.87
N GLN A 209 -14.08 -13.00 23.53
CA GLN A 209 -14.01 -12.89 24.99
C GLN A 209 -15.20 -13.57 25.69
N GLU A 210 -16.41 -13.46 25.12
CA GLU A 210 -17.59 -14.17 25.60
C GLU A 210 -17.44 -15.70 25.46
N LEU A 211 -16.92 -16.17 24.32
CA LEU A 211 -16.61 -17.59 24.11
C LEU A 211 -15.56 -18.11 25.10
N ILE A 212 -14.54 -17.30 25.42
CA ILE A 212 -13.56 -17.61 26.47
C ILE A 212 -14.26 -17.76 27.81
N ARG A 213 -15.07 -16.77 28.20
CA ARG A 213 -15.81 -16.80 29.47
C ARG A 213 -16.70 -18.04 29.58
N ALA A 214 -17.36 -18.43 28.49
CA ALA A 214 -18.17 -19.64 28.46
C ALA A 214 -17.33 -20.93 28.62
N LYS A 215 -16.08 -20.95 28.14
CA LYS A 215 -15.19 -22.13 28.20
C LYS A 215 -14.50 -22.31 29.56
N ILE A 216 -14.01 -21.23 30.17
CA ILE A 216 -13.25 -21.30 31.43
C ILE A 216 -14.08 -20.95 32.67
N GLY A 217 -15.36 -20.62 32.50
CA GLY A 217 -16.19 -20.04 33.54
C GLY A 217 -15.90 -18.54 33.74
N GLU A 218 -16.75 -17.88 34.53
CA GLU A 218 -16.52 -16.48 34.87
C GLU A 218 -15.21 -16.36 35.68
N ALA A 219 -14.23 -15.62 35.16
CA ALA A 219 -13.06 -15.25 35.95
C ALA A 219 -13.56 -14.46 37.17
N PRO A 220 -13.04 -14.73 38.39
CA PRO A 220 -13.49 -14.05 39.58
C PRO A 220 -13.36 -12.53 39.38
N ALA A 221 -14.40 -11.79 39.79
CA ALA A 221 -14.41 -10.34 39.71
C ALA A 221 -13.12 -9.78 40.33
N PRO A 222 -12.48 -8.77 39.71
CA PRO A 222 -11.31 -8.13 40.32
C PRO A 222 -11.72 -7.64 41.71
N ALA A 223 -10.99 -8.08 42.74
CA ALA A 223 -11.23 -7.66 44.10
C ALA A 223 -11.17 -6.12 44.14
N ALA A 224 -12.26 -5.50 44.56
CA ALA A 224 -12.32 -4.07 44.79
C ALA A 224 -11.27 -3.72 45.86
N SER A 225 -10.22 -3.01 45.45
CA SER A 225 -9.24 -2.36 46.32
C SER A 225 -9.61 -0.91 46.55
#